data_AF-A0A6J0T2B2-F1
#
_entry.id   AF-A0A6J0T2B2-F1
#
_cell.length_a   1.000
_cell.length_b   1.000
_cell.length_c   1.000
_cell.angle_alpha   90.00
_cell.angle_beta   90.00
_cell.angle_gamma   90.00
#
_symmetry.space_group_name_H-M   'P 1'
#
loop_
_entity.id
_entity.type
_entity.pdbx_description
1 polymer ?
#
loop_
_entity_poly.entity_id
_entity_poly.type
_entity_poly.pdbx_seq_one_letter_code
_entity_poly.pdbx_strand_id
1 'polypeptide(L)'
;MAILQPYSFTAKVPEAAGTFELQIRLVRNEKGVLADGRCCRGGLDPPCPAGEQCQTFFRACLKEYQLRALPGGPCVLGAATTRVLGGNVFSTAHRKPQDRADRMVVPFDFAWPRSYSLVLEAWDAPNDTDVTTPGAGQLMEQVTRSGMLNPGEGWQDLWHHGRGTSLDYRIRVRCQEHYYGPACNILCRPRDDFFGHHGCDTAGNKICLDGWTGDECTRAICLQGCHETHGYCEEPGDCRPIRDTVWGAESNSSSRLGWVIKSPQQPCQEALTLSQEN
;
A
#
# COMPACT_ATOMS: atom_id res chain seq x y z
N MET A 1 6.28 -30.41 41.98
CA MET A 1 5.57 -30.29 40.69
C MET A 1 5.37 -28.82 40.39
N ALA A 2 6.19 -28.25 39.52
CA ALA A 2 6.02 -26.88 39.04
C ALA A 2 5.15 -26.93 37.78
N ILE A 3 4.01 -26.26 37.82
CA ILE A 3 3.08 -26.15 36.69
C ILE A 3 3.65 -25.07 35.77
N LEU A 4 4.21 -25.49 34.64
CA LEU A 4 4.60 -24.58 33.56
C LEU A 4 3.33 -24.16 32.82
N GLN A 5 2.97 -22.88 32.89
CA GLN A 5 1.92 -22.30 32.05
C GLN A 5 2.43 -22.18 30.60
N PRO A 6 1.62 -22.54 29.59
CA PRO A 6 2.01 -22.36 28.20
C PRO A 6 1.88 -20.88 27.82
N TYR A 7 3.01 -20.23 27.58
CA TYR A 7 3.03 -18.94 26.88
C TYR A 7 2.58 -19.18 25.44
N SER A 8 1.33 -18.81 25.15
CA SER A 8 0.84 -18.71 23.78
C SER A 8 1.55 -17.53 23.11
N PHE A 9 2.58 -17.82 22.32
CA PHE A 9 3.12 -16.85 21.36
C PHE A 9 2.11 -16.72 20.21
N THR A 10 1.19 -15.78 20.32
CA THR A 10 0.49 -15.27 19.14
C THR A 10 1.53 -14.51 18.32
N ALA A 11 2.02 -15.13 17.24
CA ALA A 11 2.80 -14.42 16.23
C ALA A 11 1.99 -13.21 15.77
N LYS A 12 2.51 -12.01 15.98
CA LYS A 12 1.90 -10.77 15.51
C LYS A 12 1.94 -10.84 13.99
N VAL A 13 0.81 -11.18 13.36
CA VAL A 13 0.69 -11.18 11.90
C VAL A 13 1.01 -9.76 11.46
N PRO A 14 2.00 -9.54 10.57
CA PRO A 14 2.28 -8.20 10.09
C PRO A 14 1.01 -7.66 9.44
N GLU A 15 0.48 -6.57 10.01
CA GLU A 15 -0.64 -5.83 9.43
C GLU A 15 -0.14 -5.33 8.07
N ALA A 16 -0.76 -5.80 7.01
CA ALA A 16 -0.43 -5.42 5.64
C ALA A 16 -1.75 -5.22 4.91
N ALA A 17 -1.83 -4.23 4.04
CA ALA A 17 -3.06 -3.97 3.33
C ALA A 17 -2.82 -3.27 2.00
N GLY A 18 -3.60 -3.66 1.00
CA GLY A 18 -3.56 -3.05 -0.32
C GLY A 18 -4.51 -3.68 -1.31
N THR A 19 -4.33 -3.32 -2.57
CA THR A 19 -5.17 -3.76 -3.68
C THR A 19 -4.34 -4.14 -4.88
N PHE A 20 -4.62 -5.29 -5.46
CA PHE A 20 -4.27 -5.59 -6.84
C PHE A 20 -5.40 -5.05 -7.74
N GLU A 21 -5.05 -4.16 -8.66
CA GLU A 21 -5.99 -3.59 -9.63
C GLU A 21 -5.66 -4.12 -11.03
N LEU A 22 -6.68 -4.58 -11.75
CA LEU A 22 -6.60 -4.96 -13.16
C LEU A 22 -7.65 -4.16 -13.93
N GLN A 23 -7.27 -3.56 -15.05
CA GLN A 23 -8.19 -2.83 -15.91
C GLN A 23 -8.12 -3.33 -17.34
N ILE A 24 -9.27 -3.72 -17.89
CA ILE A 24 -9.43 -4.06 -19.30
C ILE A 24 -9.44 -2.77 -20.11
N ARG A 25 -8.64 -2.68 -21.17
CA ARG A 25 -8.53 -1.49 -22.04
C ARG A 25 -9.17 -1.70 -23.40
N LEU A 26 -8.87 -2.82 -24.04
CA LEU A 26 -9.33 -3.15 -25.39
C LEU A 26 -9.57 -4.64 -25.49
N VAL A 27 -10.68 -5.01 -26.12
CA VAL A 27 -11.00 -6.37 -26.52
C VAL A 27 -11.26 -6.39 -28.01
N ARG A 28 -10.68 -7.38 -28.69
CA ARG A 28 -10.93 -7.63 -30.11
C ARG A 28 -11.21 -9.11 -30.35
N ASN A 29 -12.48 -9.45 -30.51
CA ASN A 29 -12.96 -10.73 -31.03
C ASN A 29 -13.77 -10.48 -32.31
N GLU A 30 -13.11 -10.07 -33.40
CA GLU A 30 -13.78 -9.66 -34.64
C GLU A 30 -14.70 -10.73 -35.23
N LYS A 31 -14.41 -12.00 -34.96
CA LYS A 31 -15.17 -13.15 -35.47
C LYS A 31 -16.32 -13.56 -34.56
N GLY A 32 -16.42 -13.04 -33.33
CA GLY A 32 -17.46 -13.43 -32.37
C GLY A 32 -17.40 -14.89 -31.95
N VAL A 33 -16.19 -15.45 -31.83
CA VAL A 33 -15.97 -16.88 -31.54
C VAL A 33 -15.57 -17.13 -30.09
N LEU A 34 -15.96 -18.29 -29.58
CA LEU A 34 -15.56 -18.84 -28.30
C LEU A 34 -14.18 -19.53 -28.39
N ALA A 35 -13.65 -19.95 -27.24
CA ALA A 35 -12.36 -20.65 -27.16
C ALA A 35 -12.34 -21.98 -27.95
N ASP A 36 -13.50 -22.65 -28.06
CA ASP A 36 -13.67 -23.87 -28.85
C ASP A 36 -13.86 -23.62 -30.37
N GLY A 37 -13.95 -22.35 -30.78
CA GLY A 37 -14.09 -21.92 -32.17
C GLY A 37 -15.54 -21.76 -32.65
N ARG A 38 -16.54 -22.12 -31.84
CA ARG A 38 -17.95 -21.90 -32.16
C ARG A 38 -18.37 -20.46 -31.90
N CYS A 39 -19.51 -20.05 -32.44
CA CYS A 39 -20.04 -18.71 -32.26
C CYS A 39 -20.61 -18.48 -30.85
N CYS A 40 -20.47 -17.26 -30.33
CA CYS A 40 -21.17 -16.80 -29.14
C CYS A 40 -22.70 -16.96 -29.28
N ARG A 41 -23.43 -17.00 -28.17
CA ARG A 41 -24.93 -17.02 -28.10
C ARG A 41 -25.68 -18.14 -28.83
N GLY A 42 -25.01 -19.10 -29.45
CA GLY A 42 -25.70 -20.19 -30.15
C GLY A 42 -24.84 -21.41 -30.43
N GLY A 43 -23.52 -21.32 -30.22
CA GLY A 43 -22.61 -22.43 -30.43
C GLY A 43 -22.63 -22.98 -31.86
N LEU A 44 -23.06 -22.18 -32.84
CA LEU A 44 -23.04 -22.53 -34.26
C LEU A 44 -21.59 -22.57 -34.77
N ASP A 45 -21.36 -23.32 -35.84
CA ASP A 45 -20.08 -23.26 -36.54
C ASP A 45 -19.92 -21.94 -37.30
N PRO A 46 -18.69 -21.38 -37.41
CA PRO A 46 -18.43 -20.17 -38.19
C PRO A 46 -18.85 -20.33 -39.67
N PRO A 47 -19.26 -19.24 -40.36
CA PRO A 47 -19.17 -17.84 -39.96
C PRO A 47 -20.28 -17.39 -39.00
N CYS A 48 -19.93 -16.57 -38.01
CA CYS A 48 -20.87 -16.14 -36.98
C CYS A 48 -21.83 -15.04 -37.46
N PRO A 49 -23.10 -15.08 -37.06
CA PRO A 49 -24.08 -14.06 -37.44
C PRO A 49 -23.69 -12.67 -36.93
N ALA A 50 -23.74 -11.66 -37.80
CA ALA A 50 -23.38 -10.28 -37.43
C ALA A 50 -24.31 -9.67 -36.36
N GLY A 51 -25.54 -10.17 -36.23
CA GLY A 51 -26.52 -9.72 -35.24
C GLY A 51 -26.34 -10.30 -33.85
N GLU A 52 -25.51 -11.34 -33.68
CA GLU A 52 -25.31 -12.05 -32.42
C GLU A 52 -23.93 -11.75 -31.86
N GLN A 53 -23.83 -10.66 -31.08
CA GLN A 53 -22.60 -10.28 -30.40
C GLN A 53 -22.47 -11.00 -29.05
N CYS A 54 -21.23 -11.36 -28.70
CA CYS A 54 -20.89 -11.88 -27.39
C CYS A 54 -21.22 -10.86 -26.29
N GLN A 55 -21.59 -11.31 -25.11
CA GLN A 55 -21.71 -10.48 -23.90
C GLN A 55 -20.46 -10.64 -23.05
N THR A 56 -19.42 -9.88 -23.40
CA THR A 56 -18.09 -10.09 -22.84
C THR A 56 -17.98 -9.58 -21.40
N PHE A 57 -17.64 -10.47 -20.47
CA PHE A 57 -17.21 -10.14 -19.11
C PHE A 57 -15.92 -10.90 -18.74
N PHE A 58 -15.29 -10.52 -17.63
CA PHE A 58 -13.99 -11.05 -17.24
C PHE A 58 -14.01 -11.65 -15.83
N ARG A 59 -13.24 -12.72 -15.66
CA ARG A 59 -12.88 -13.30 -14.38
C ARG A 59 -11.36 -13.26 -14.22
N ALA A 60 -10.89 -12.73 -13.11
CA ALA A 60 -9.47 -12.73 -12.74
C ALA A 60 -9.28 -13.62 -11.51
N CYS A 61 -8.32 -14.52 -11.58
CA CYS A 61 -7.92 -15.41 -10.50
C CYS A 61 -6.42 -15.21 -10.22
N LEU A 62 -6.09 -14.75 -9.02
CA LEU A 62 -4.74 -14.47 -8.60
C LEU A 62 -4.23 -15.58 -7.68
N LYS A 63 -3.02 -16.07 -7.96
CA LYS A 63 -2.39 -17.22 -7.32
C LYS A 63 -0.95 -16.93 -6.93
N GLU A 64 -0.41 -17.76 -6.05
CA GLU A 64 1.01 -17.82 -5.78
C GLU A 64 1.81 -18.07 -7.07
N TYR A 65 3.07 -17.66 -7.08
CA TYR A 65 3.90 -17.81 -8.26
C TYR A 65 4.07 -19.29 -8.62
N GLN A 66 3.66 -19.62 -9.84
CA GLN A 66 3.89 -20.89 -10.48
C GLN A 66 4.72 -20.64 -11.76
N LEU A 67 5.75 -21.47 -11.99
CA LEU A 67 6.56 -21.43 -13.21
C LEU A 67 5.70 -21.49 -14.48
N ARG A 68 4.60 -22.24 -14.42
CA ARG A 68 3.51 -22.23 -15.40
C ARG A 68 2.20 -22.05 -14.65
N ALA A 69 1.58 -20.89 -14.77
CA ALA A 69 0.30 -20.61 -14.14
C ALA A 69 -0.76 -21.58 -14.68
N LEU A 70 -1.31 -22.42 -13.80
CA LEU A 70 -2.36 -23.37 -14.18
C LEU A 70 -3.74 -22.71 -14.06
N PRO A 71 -4.67 -22.93 -15.01
CA PRO A 71 -6.02 -22.35 -14.95
C PRO A 71 -6.85 -22.80 -13.73
N GLY A 72 -6.74 -24.07 -13.34
CA GLY A 72 -7.46 -24.65 -12.21
C GLY A 72 -6.80 -24.42 -10.84
N GLY A 73 -7.50 -24.80 -9.77
CA GLY A 73 -7.05 -24.60 -8.38
C GLY A 73 -7.50 -23.28 -7.77
N PRO A 74 -7.29 -23.09 -6.46
CA PRO A 74 -7.82 -21.93 -5.74
C PRO A 74 -7.12 -20.63 -6.11
N CYS A 75 -7.86 -19.53 -6.09
CA CYS A 75 -7.32 -18.18 -6.24
C CYS A 75 -6.83 -17.66 -4.88
N VAL A 76 -5.70 -18.19 -4.39
CA VAL A 76 -5.25 -17.96 -3.00
C VAL A 76 -4.92 -16.50 -2.69
N LEU A 77 -4.57 -15.70 -3.71
CA LEU A 77 -4.33 -14.26 -3.56
C LEU A 77 -5.59 -13.43 -3.85
N GLY A 78 -6.72 -14.09 -4.15
CA GLY A 78 -8.02 -13.49 -4.40
C GLY A 78 -8.48 -13.58 -5.85
N ALA A 79 -9.75 -13.27 -6.07
CA ALA A 79 -10.40 -13.28 -7.37
C ALA A 79 -11.31 -12.06 -7.53
N ALA A 80 -11.56 -11.66 -8.77
CA ALA A 80 -12.50 -10.60 -9.10
C ALA A 80 -13.23 -10.91 -10.40
N THR A 81 -14.40 -10.31 -10.58
CA THR A 81 -15.24 -10.47 -11.78
C THR A 81 -15.82 -9.13 -12.18
N THR A 82 -15.83 -8.83 -13.48
CA THR A 82 -16.49 -7.62 -14.01
C THR A 82 -17.97 -7.88 -14.30
N ARG A 83 -18.76 -6.82 -14.41
CA ARG A 83 -20.02 -6.90 -15.19
C ARG A 83 -19.72 -7.12 -16.67
N VAL A 84 -20.76 -7.34 -17.48
CA VAL A 84 -20.64 -7.30 -18.94
C VAL A 84 -20.13 -5.92 -19.36
N LEU A 85 -19.02 -5.90 -20.09
CA LEU A 85 -18.33 -4.68 -20.50
C LEU A 85 -18.69 -4.27 -21.93
N GLY A 86 -18.97 -5.22 -22.81
CA GLY A 86 -19.30 -4.93 -24.20
C GLY A 86 -19.43 -6.17 -25.08
N GLY A 87 -19.54 -5.90 -26.38
CA GLY A 87 -19.70 -6.89 -27.44
C GLY A 87 -18.41 -7.63 -27.82
N ASN A 88 -18.34 -7.99 -29.10
CA ASN A 88 -17.17 -8.61 -29.74
C ASN A 88 -15.92 -7.73 -29.71
N VAL A 89 -16.08 -6.42 -29.93
CA VAL A 89 -14.98 -5.45 -29.99
C VAL A 89 -15.37 -4.20 -29.23
N PHE A 90 -14.58 -3.81 -28.23
CA PHE A 90 -14.82 -2.58 -27.48
C PHE A 90 -13.54 -2.05 -26.83
N SER A 91 -13.51 -0.74 -26.61
CA SER A 91 -12.48 -0.04 -25.86
C SER A 91 -13.09 0.68 -24.66
N THR A 92 -12.38 0.66 -23.54
CA THR A 92 -12.77 1.35 -22.30
C THR A 92 -12.00 2.65 -22.10
N ALA A 93 -11.07 2.99 -23.00
CA ALA A 93 -10.16 4.14 -22.88
C ALA A 93 -10.87 5.49 -22.70
N HIS A 94 -12.11 5.63 -23.18
CA HIS A 94 -12.90 6.86 -23.13
C HIS A 94 -14.01 6.84 -22.08
N ARG A 95 -14.10 5.80 -21.22
CA ARG A 95 -15.14 5.75 -20.18
C ARG A 95 -14.88 6.77 -19.09
N LYS A 96 -15.96 7.42 -18.63
CA LYS A 96 -15.88 8.40 -17.53
C LYS A 96 -15.36 7.72 -16.26
N PRO A 97 -14.53 8.39 -15.44
CA PRO A 97 -13.95 7.82 -14.22
C PRO A 97 -14.96 7.32 -13.18
N GLN A 98 -16.23 7.73 -13.27
CA GLN A 98 -17.33 7.24 -12.43
C GLN A 98 -17.77 5.81 -12.81
N ASP A 99 -17.55 5.36 -14.04
CA ASP A 99 -18.06 4.08 -14.55
C ASP A 99 -16.94 3.03 -14.68
N ARG A 100 -16.23 2.79 -13.56
CA ARG A 100 -15.02 1.93 -13.45
C ARG A 100 -15.30 0.42 -13.54
N ALA A 101 -16.35 0.03 -14.22
CA ALA A 101 -16.75 -1.37 -14.32
C ALA A 101 -15.71 -2.28 -14.98
N ASP A 102 -14.86 -1.69 -15.81
CA ASP A 102 -13.73 -2.30 -16.48
C ASP A 102 -12.53 -2.54 -15.57
N ARG A 103 -12.57 -2.05 -14.32
CA ARG A 103 -11.53 -2.21 -13.32
C ARG A 103 -11.95 -3.24 -12.25
N MET A 104 -11.24 -4.35 -12.24
CA MET A 104 -11.28 -5.35 -11.18
C MET A 104 -10.35 -4.96 -10.04
N VAL A 105 -10.83 -5.10 -8.81
CA VAL A 105 -10.06 -4.80 -7.59
C VAL A 105 -10.08 -6.04 -6.71
N VAL A 106 -8.90 -6.58 -6.40
CA VAL A 106 -8.70 -7.68 -5.46
C VAL A 106 -8.00 -7.10 -4.23
N PRO A 107 -8.73 -6.87 -3.12
CA PRO A 107 -8.12 -6.42 -1.87
C PRO A 107 -7.29 -7.56 -1.25
N PHE A 108 -6.25 -7.20 -0.53
CA PHE A 108 -5.45 -8.14 0.27
C PHE A 108 -5.13 -7.54 1.64
N ASP A 109 -4.98 -8.42 2.63
CA ASP A 109 -4.62 -8.13 4.02
C ASP A 109 -3.33 -8.88 4.44
N PHE A 110 -2.54 -9.31 3.46
CA PHE A 110 -1.28 -10.02 3.63
C PHE A 110 -0.11 -9.25 3.01
N ALA A 111 1.12 -9.54 3.45
CA ALA A 111 2.33 -8.95 2.88
C ALA A 111 2.45 -9.34 1.40
N TRP A 112 2.43 -8.34 0.50
CA TRP A 112 2.41 -8.57 -0.94
C TRP A 112 3.67 -9.36 -1.39
N PRO A 113 3.51 -10.53 -2.03
CA PRO A 113 4.64 -11.46 -2.27
C PRO A 113 5.56 -11.01 -3.42
N ARG A 114 5.24 -9.92 -4.13
CA ARG A 114 5.88 -9.43 -5.36
C ARG A 114 5.71 -10.36 -6.56
N SER A 115 5.98 -11.66 -6.40
CA SER A 115 5.75 -12.67 -7.42
C SER A 115 4.31 -13.14 -7.42
N TYR A 116 3.68 -13.23 -8.59
CA TYR A 116 2.29 -13.63 -8.74
C TYR A 116 2.09 -14.51 -9.98
N SER A 117 0.98 -15.23 -9.98
CA SER A 117 0.39 -15.86 -11.16
C SER A 117 -1.04 -15.35 -11.36
N LEU A 118 -1.36 -14.92 -12.57
CA LEU A 118 -2.66 -14.41 -12.99
C LEU A 118 -3.26 -15.36 -14.03
N VAL A 119 -4.49 -15.77 -13.80
CA VAL A 119 -5.38 -16.36 -14.81
C VAL A 119 -6.47 -15.33 -15.08
N LEU A 120 -6.49 -14.77 -16.29
CA LEU A 120 -7.51 -13.83 -16.75
C LEU A 120 -8.33 -14.51 -17.84
N GLU A 121 -9.64 -14.58 -17.64
CA GLU A 121 -10.56 -15.27 -18.56
C GLU A 121 -11.59 -14.28 -19.09
N ALA A 122 -11.81 -14.32 -20.40
CA ALA A 122 -12.89 -13.64 -21.07
C ALA A 122 -14.02 -14.63 -21.33
N TRP A 123 -15.25 -14.25 -21.00
CA TRP A 123 -16.42 -15.11 -21.05
C TRP A 123 -17.57 -14.43 -21.81
N ASP A 124 -18.34 -15.22 -22.56
CA ASP A 124 -19.64 -14.84 -23.13
C ASP A 124 -20.74 -15.11 -22.10
N ALA A 125 -21.39 -14.07 -21.58
CA ALA A 125 -22.47 -14.20 -20.62
C ALA A 125 -23.74 -14.74 -21.30
N PRO A 126 -24.54 -15.57 -20.60
CA PRO A 126 -25.83 -16.01 -21.13
C PRO A 126 -26.85 -14.86 -21.16
N ASN A 127 -26.71 -13.90 -20.25
CA ASN A 127 -27.50 -12.68 -20.16
C ASN A 127 -26.68 -11.55 -19.50
N ASP A 128 -27.13 -10.30 -19.62
CA ASP A 128 -26.38 -9.13 -19.14
C ASP A 128 -26.23 -9.05 -17.61
N THR A 129 -27.00 -9.83 -16.86
CA THR A 129 -27.08 -9.78 -15.39
C THR A 129 -26.33 -10.92 -14.68
N ASP A 130 -26.13 -12.05 -15.35
CA ASP A 130 -25.64 -13.30 -14.76
C ASP A 130 -24.17 -13.54 -15.10
N VAL A 131 -23.28 -12.88 -14.34
CA VAL A 131 -21.82 -12.99 -14.44
C VAL A 131 -21.19 -13.71 -13.24
N THR A 132 -21.92 -13.80 -12.13
CA THR A 132 -21.42 -14.32 -10.84
C THR A 132 -21.77 -15.78 -10.58
N THR A 133 -22.75 -16.36 -11.30
CA THR A 133 -23.12 -17.76 -11.10
C THR A 133 -21.96 -18.68 -11.52
N PRO A 134 -21.53 -19.62 -10.65
CA PRO A 134 -20.51 -20.60 -11.00
C PRO A 134 -20.94 -21.42 -12.22
N GLY A 135 -20.08 -21.50 -13.23
CA GLY A 135 -20.40 -22.19 -14.49
C GLY A 135 -21.29 -21.41 -15.47
N ALA A 136 -21.69 -20.18 -15.15
CA ALA A 136 -22.36 -19.31 -16.12
C ALA A 136 -21.38 -18.81 -17.19
N GLY A 137 -21.90 -18.79 -18.42
CA GLY A 137 -21.23 -18.31 -19.62
C GLY A 137 -20.39 -19.36 -20.34
N GLN A 138 -19.88 -18.98 -21.50
CA GLN A 138 -19.01 -19.81 -22.33
C GLN A 138 -17.64 -19.16 -22.47
N LEU A 139 -16.57 -19.96 -22.33
CA LEU A 139 -15.21 -19.43 -22.35
C LEU A 139 -14.88 -18.91 -23.75
N MET A 140 -14.42 -17.66 -23.81
CA MET A 140 -14.02 -17.00 -25.05
C MET A 140 -12.51 -16.99 -25.23
N GLU A 141 -11.75 -16.66 -24.17
CA GLU A 141 -10.30 -16.63 -24.20
C GLU A 141 -9.73 -16.77 -22.78
N GLN A 142 -8.54 -17.36 -22.66
CA GLN A 142 -7.87 -17.53 -21.37
C GLN A 142 -6.40 -17.12 -21.44
N VAL A 143 -6.00 -16.28 -20.51
CA VAL A 143 -4.63 -15.76 -20.39
C VAL A 143 -4.02 -16.23 -19.08
N THR A 144 -2.89 -16.93 -19.16
CA THR A 144 -2.09 -17.34 -18.00
C THR A 144 -0.77 -16.58 -18.00
N ARG A 145 -0.47 -15.86 -16.92
CA ARG A 145 0.77 -15.07 -16.80
C ARG A 145 1.35 -15.15 -15.41
N SER A 146 2.66 -15.40 -15.31
CA SER A 146 3.40 -15.26 -14.07
C SER A 146 4.40 -14.12 -14.19
N GLY A 147 4.67 -13.42 -13.09
CA GLY A 147 5.61 -12.30 -13.11
C GLY A 147 5.90 -11.74 -11.73
N MET A 148 6.63 -10.63 -11.72
CA MET A 148 6.86 -9.81 -10.54
C MET A 148 6.20 -8.45 -10.73
N LEU A 149 5.55 -7.95 -9.69
CA LEU A 149 4.91 -6.65 -9.66
C LEU A 149 5.19 -6.01 -8.31
N ASN A 150 5.75 -4.81 -8.30
CA ASN A 150 5.95 -4.05 -7.07
C ASN A 150 4.78 -3.08 -6.87
N PRO A 151 4.42 -2.74 -5.62
CA PRO A 151 3.46 -1.68 -5.35
C PRO A 151 3.89 -0.34 -5.95
N GLY A 152 2.93 0.43 -6.46
CA GLY A 152 3.15 1.77 -7.01
C GLY A 152 1.92 2.33 -7.72
N GLU A 153 1.95 3.64 -7.98
CA GLU A 153 0.85 4.31 -8.71
C GLU A 153 0.84 3.97 -10.21
N GLY A 154 2.01 3.65 -10.76
CA GLY A 154 2.19 3.34 -12.18
C GLY A 154 1.49 2.06 -12.62
N TRP A 155 0.87 2.12 -13.79
CA TRP A 155 0.29 0.96 -14.44
C TRP A 155 1.34 0.19 -15.24
N GLN A 156 1.23 -1.13 -15.25
CA GLN A 156 1.93 -1.99 -16.19
C GLN A 156 0.97 -2.43 -17.28
N ASP A 157 1.16 -1.95 -18.52
CA ASP A 157 0.36 -2.37 -19.67
C ASP A 157 0.82 -3.74 -20.18
N LEU A 158 -0.16 -4.60 -20.46
CA LEU A 158 0.00 -5.98 -20.89
C LEU A 158 -0.88 -6.26 -22.11
N TRP A 159 -0.37 -7.11 -22.99
CA TRP A 159 -1.03 -7.50 -24.22
C TRP A 159 -1.07 -9.02 -24.32
N HIS A 160 -2.18 -9.53 -24.83
CA HIS A 160 -2.35 -10.93 -25.17
C HIS A 160 -2.94 -11.03 -26.58
N HIS A 161 -2.28 -11.81 -27.43
CA HIS A 161 -2.75 -12.14 -28.75
C HIS A 161 -3.14 -13.62 -28.79
N GLY A 162 -4.43 -13.88 -28.61
CA GLY A 162 -5.01 -15.21 -28.69
C GLY A 162 -5.37 -15.58 -30.13
N ARG A 163 -5.89 -16.80 -30.31
CA ARG A 163 -6.26 -17.33 -31.64
C ARG A 163 -7.49 -16.63 -32.22
N GLY A 164 -8.47 -16.33 -31.37
CA GLY A 164 -9.70 -15.66 -31.74
C GLY A 164 -9.84 -14.26 -31.14
N THR A 165 -9.30 -14.08 -29.93
CA THR A 165 -9.47 -12.86 -29.15
C THR A 165 -8.12 -12.24 -28.80
N SER A 166 -7.98 -10.93 -29.03
CA SER A 166 -6.86 -10.13 -28.50
C SER A 166 -7.32 -9.23 -27.35
N LEU A 167 -6.47 -9.10 -26.34
CA LEU A 167 -6.75 -8.35 -25.11
C LEU A 167 -5.61 -7.39 -24.80
N ASP A 168 -5.97 -6.12 -24.55
CA ASP A 168 -5.08 -5.14 -23.92
C ASP A 168 -5.63 -4.85 -22.53
N TYR A 169 -4.80 -5.02 -21.52
CA TYR A 169 -5.15 -4.78 -20.13
C TYR A 169 -3.96 -4.22 -19.38
N ARG A 170 -4.20 -3.66 -18.21
CA ARG A 170 -3.14 -3.14 -17.36
C ARG A 170 -3.34 -3.56 -15.93
N ILE A 171 -2.24 -3.74 -15.21
CA ILE A 171 -2.25 -4.16 -13.81
C ILE A 171 -1.40 -3.21 -12.96
N ARG A 172 -1.74 -3.11 -11.69
CA ARG A 172 -0.88 -2.49 -10.66
C ARG A 172 -1.23 -3.02 -9.29
N VAL A 173 -0.31 -2.85 -8.35
CA VAL A 173 -0.54 -3.08 -6.93
C VAL A 173 -0.43 -1.73 -6.23
N ARG A 174 -1.35 -1.43 -5.33
CA ARG A 174 -1.29 -0.24 -4.49
C ARG A 174 -1.36 -0.67 -3.05
N CYS A 175 -0.52 -0.06 -2.22
CA CYS A 175 -0.71 -0.16 -0.79
C CYS A 175 -1.96 0.64 -0.39
N GLN A 176 -2.64 0.18 0.64
CA GLN A 176 -3.71 0.95 1.26
C GLN A 176 -3.11 2.22 1.87
N GLU A 177 -3.96 3.21 2.12
CA GLU A 177 -3.55 4.43 2.82
C GLU A 177 -2.79 4.10 4.11
N HIS A 178 -1.68 4.81 4.32
CA HIS A 178 -0.74 4.62 5.43
C HIS A 178 0.08 3.32 5.41
N TYR A 179 -0.08 2.47 4.41
CA TYR A 179 0.78 1.31 4.19
C TYR A 179 1.82 1.60 3.11
N TYR A 180 3.05 1.19 3.37
CA TYR A 180 4.22 1.48 2.54
C TYR A 180 5.10 0.24 2.35
N GLY A 181 6.15 0.43 1.57
CA GLY A 181 7.16 -0.58 1.30
C GLY A 181 6.76 -1.56 0.19
N PRO A 182 7.71 -2.43 -0.22
CA PRO A 182 7.53 -3.33 -1.36
C PRO A 182 6.49 -4.45 -1.11
N ALA A 183 6.09 -4.66 0.14
CA ALA A 183 5.11 -5.65 0.55
C ALA A 183 3.84 -5.04 1.20
N CYS A 184 3.70 -3.70 1.18
CA CYS A 184 2.58 -2.97 1.82
C CYS A 184 2.34 -3.34 3.29
N ASN A 185 3.42 -3.56 4.04
CA ASN A 185 3.41 -4.04 5.42
C ASN A 185 4.12 -3.07 6.39
N ILE A 186 4.47 -1.88 5.93
CA ILE A 186 5.03 -0.80 6.75
C ILE A 186 3.91 0.19 7.04
N LEU A 187 3.40 0.23 8.27
CA LEU A 187 2.36 1.17 8.67
C LEU A 187 2.98 2.49 9.16
N CYS A 188 2.64 3.60 8.51
CA CYS A 188 3.00 4.95 8.96
C CYS A 188 1.81 5.89 8.80
N ARG A 189 1.30 6.41 9.92
CA ARG A 189 0.23 7.41 9.94
C ARG A 189 0.84 8.74 10.38
N PRO A 190 0.83 9.78 9.53
CA PRO A 190 1.26 11.10 9.96
C PRO A 190 0.52 11.53 11.22
N ARG A 191 1.25 12.12 12.16
CA ARG A 191 0.68 12.50 13.45
C ARG A 191 1.45 13.68 14.05
N ASP A 192 0.74 14.46 14.85
CA ASP A 192 1.25 15.65 15.53
C ASP A 192 0.51 15.81 16.86
N ASP A 193 0.86 14.96 17.81
CA ASP A 193 0.32 14.97 19.18
C ASP A 193 1.35 14.35 20.14
N PHE A 194 0.99 14.20 21.43
CA PHE A 194 1.87 13.69 22.48
C PHE A 194 2.61 12.38 22.16
N PHE A 195 2.05 11.50 21.32
CA PHE A 195 2.70 10.23 20.94
C PHE A 195 3.67 10.36 19.76
N GLY A 196 3.88 11.56 19.18
CA GLY A 196 4.85 11.81 18.13
C GLY A 196 4.45 12.93 17.17
N HIS A 197 5.48 13.50 16.55
CA HIS A 197 5.41 14.65 15.65
C HIS A 197 6.13 14.32 14.35
N HIS A 198 5.44 13.67 13.40
CA HIS A 198 6.05 13.21 12.16
C HIS A 198 5.11 13.13 10.96
N GLY A 199 5.69 13.34 9.78
CA GLY A 199 5.16 12.86 8.50
C GLY A 199 5.70 11.47 8.14
N CYS A 200 5.27 10.96 6.99
CA CYS A 200 5.74 9.69 6.45
C CYS A 200 6.37 9.91 5.07
N ASP A 201 7.55 9.34 4.82
CA ASP A 201 8.16 9.35 3.49
C ASP A 201 7.54 8.28 2.56
N THR A 202 8.07 8.16 1.34
CA THR A 202 7.60 7.18 0.35
C THR A 202 7.94 5.72 0.69
N ALA A 203 8.90 5.49 1.59
CA ALA A 203 9.25 4.16 2.09
C ALA A 203 8.45 3.79 3.36
N GLY A 204 7.73 4.75 3.95
CA GLY A 204 7.00 4.60 5.20
C GLY A 204 7.83 4.87 6.46
N ASN A 205 9.01 5.49 6.31
CA ASN A 205 9.77 5.95 7.46
C ASN A 205 9.14 7.23 8.02
N LYS A 206 9.19 7.35 9.34
CA LYS A 206 8.77 8.57 10.04
C LYS A 206 9.80 9.67 9.77
N ILE A 207 9.33 10.81 9.32
CA ILE A 207 10.13 12.03 9.15
C ILE A 207 9.68 13.01 10.22
N CYS A 208 10.52 13.23 11.22
CA CYS A 208 10.18 14.12 12.33
C CYS A 208 9.92 15.54 11.82
N LEU A 209 8.91 16.18 12.40
CA LEU A 209 8.64 17.60 12.16
C LEU A 209 9.78 18.45 12.70
N ASP A 210 9.90 19.68 12.19
CA ASP A 210 10.95 20.61 12.60
C ASP A 210 10.96 20.77 14.13
N GLY A 211 12.14 20.58 14.72
CA GLY A 211 12.31 20.65 16.17
C GLY A 211 12.08 19.32 16.91
N TRP A 212 11.78 18.21 16.24
CA TRP A 212 11.58 16.89 16.84
C TRP A 212 12.60 15.85 16.37
N THR A 213 12.89 14.85 17.21
CA THR A 213 13.86 13.78 16.94
C THR A 213 13.54 12.46 17.65
N GLY A 214 14.34 11.43 17.40
CA GLY A 214 14.17 10.05 17.87
C GLY A 214 13.30 9.19 16.94
N ASP A 215 13.31 7.88 17.16
CA ASP A 215 12.66 6.91 16.26
C ASP A 215 11.14 7.10 16.13
N GLU A 216 10.50 7.63 17.18
CA GLU A 216 9.06 7.94 17.21
C GLU A 216 8.77 9.44 17.09
N CYS A 217 9.80 10.28 16.92
CA CYS A 217 9.68 11.74 16.82
C CYS A 217 8.95 12.37 18.01
N THR A 218 9.26 11.91 19.22
CA THR A 218 8.68 12.38 20.49
C THR A 218 9.66 13.20 21.32
N ARG A 219 10.93 13.30 20.92
CA ARG A 219 11.95 14.07 21.64
C ARG A 219 12.09 15.44 21.03
N ALA A 220 11.85 16.49 21.81
CA ALA A 220 12.13 17.86 21.39
C ALA A 220 13.64 18.09 21.21
N ILE A 221 14.00 18.85 20.17
CA ILE A 221 15.35 19.37 19.96
C ILE A 221 15.45 20.67 20.76
N CYS A 222 16.28 20.67 21.80
CA CYS A 222 16.42 21.81 22.69
C CYS A 222 17.10 22.99 22.02
N LEU A 223 17.01 24.17 22.65
CA LEU A 223 17.73 25.36 22.22
C LEU A 223 19.21 25.05 22.00
N GLN A 224 19.78 25.58 20.92
CA GLN A 224 21.21 25.42 20.63
C GLN A 224 22.05 25.91 21.81
N GLY A 225 22.95 25.06 22.33
CA GLY A 225 23.77 25.35 23.51
C GLY A 225 23.08 25.10 24.86
N CYS A 226 21.95 24.39 24.89
CA CYS A 226 21.42 23.81 26.11
C CYS A 226 22.38 22.72 26.64
N HIS A 227 22.62 22.69 27.96
CA HIS A 227 23.60 21.79 28.56
C HIS A 227 23.16 20.33 28.50
N GLU A 228 23.97 19.43 27.91
CA GLU A 228 23.56 18.03 27.63
C GLU A 228 23.14 17.22 28.87
N THR A 229 23.77 17.44 30.03
CA THR A 229 23.49 16.70 31.27
C THR A 229 22.70 17.48 32.33
N HIS A 230 22.50 18.78 32.13
CA HIS A 230 21.93 19.68 33.16
C HIS A 230 20.77 20.55 32.65
N GLY A 231 20.54 20.56 31.33
CA GLY A 231 19.40 21.17 30.68
C GLY A 231 18.52 20.12 30.01
N TYR A 232 17.23 20.41 29.90
CA TYR A 232 16.27 19.61 29.16
C TYR A 232 15.22 20.50 28.48
N CYS A 233 14.47 19.96 27.55
CA CYS A 233 13.36 20.65 26.89
C CYS A 233 12.17 19.70 26.74
N GLU A 234 10.97 20.24 26.93
CA GLU A 234 9.71 19.55 26.63
C GLU A 234 9.19 19.96 25.25
N GLU A 235 9.44 21.22 24.86
CA GLU A 235 9.08 21.79 23.56
C GLU A 235 10.33 22.15 22.76
N PRO A 236 10.28 22.12 21.42
CA PRO A 236 11.42 22.49 20.58
C PRO A 236 11.89 23.93 20.82
N GLY A 237 13.20 24.12 20.92
CA GLY A 237 13.81 25.44 21.10
C GLY A 237 13.75 25.99 22.54
N ASP A 238 13.19 25.27 23.49
CA ASP A 238 13.27 25.60 24.92
C ASP A 238 14.56 25.06 25.57
N CYS A 239 14.92 25.57 26.76
CA CYS A 239 15.91 24.96 27.64
C CYS A 239 15.55 25.25 29.11
N ARG A 240 15.40 24.19 29.91
CA ARG A 240 15.03 24.22 31.34
C ARG A 240 16.09 23.49 32.18
N PRO A 241 16.39 23.94 33.40
CA PRO A 241 17.34 23.27 34.27
C PRO A 241 16.69 22.04 34.95
N ILE A 242 17.44 20.95 35.10
CA ILE A 242 16.96 19.76 35.81
C ILE A 242 16.84 20.07 37.30
N ARG A 243 15.73 19.70 37.96
CA ARG A 243 15.47 20.07 39.37
C ARG A 243 16.55 19.63 40.36
N ASP A 244 17.29 18.57 40.08
CA ASP A 244 18.41 18.14 40.95
C ASP A 244 19.64 19.07 40.86
N THR A 245 19.63 20.01 39.91
CA THR A 245 20.57 21.14 39.82
C THR A 245 19.99 22.42 40.42
N VAL A 246 19.25 22.34 41.54
CA VAL A 246 18.82 23.54 42.27
C VAL A 246 20.03 24.43 42.52
N TRP A 247 19.99 25.59 41.87
CA TRP A 247 20.83 26.75 42.10
C TRP A 247 20.57 27.25 43.51
N GLY A 248 21.30 26.71 44.48
CA GLY A 248 21.30 27.20 45.83
C GLY A 248 21.87 28.62 45.86
N ALA A 249 20.99 29.62 45.94
CA ALA A 249 21.33 30.84 46.65
C ALA A 249 21.35 30.50 48.15
N GLU A 250 22.35 29.74 48.60
CA GLU A 250 22.74 29.78 50.01
C GLU A 250 23.70 30.96 50.16
N SER A 251 23.23 31.97 50.87
CA SER A 251 24.03 33.08 51.35
C SER A 251 25.02 32.59 52.40
N ASN A 252 26.11 31.93 51.99
CA ASN A 252 27.39 32.07 52.66
C ASN A 252 28.54 31.41 51.90
N SER A 253 29.56 32.23 51.63
CA SER A 253 30.97 31.87 51.48
C SER A 253 31.37 30.70 50.56
N SER A 254 32.22 31.03 49.58
CA SER A 254 33.10 30.14 48.81
C SER A 254 32.57 29.71 47.44
N SER A 255 33.11 30.38 46.41
CA SER A 255 33.30 29.94 45.02
C SER A 255 32.79 28.54 44.65
N ARG A 256 31.66 28.49 43.92
CA ARG A 256 31.31 27.37 43.04
C ARG A 256 31.00 27.89 41.65
N LEU A 257 31.65 27.30 40.65
CA LEU A 257 31.30 27.45 39.23
C LEU A 257 29.90 26.89 39.03
N GLY A 258 29.01 27.69 38.43
CA GLY A 258 27.68 27.24 38.05
C GLY A 258 27.29 27.78 36.67
N TRP A 259 26.54 26.99 35.92
CA TRP A 259 25.85 27.33 34.67
C TRP A 259 24.52 28.12 34.83
N VAL A 260 24.51 29.44 34.59
CA VAL A 260 23.29 30.27 34.71
C VAL A 260 22.55 30.34 33.37
N ILE A 261 21.23 30.12 33.38
CA ILE A 261 20.35 30.47 32.26
C ILE A 261 20.11 31.99 32.32
N LYS A 262 20.83 32.76 31.50
CA LYS A 262 20.73 34.23 31.49
C LYS A 262 19.41 34.74 30.88
N SER A 263 18.75 33.96 30.02
CA SER A 263 17.39 34.24 29.51
C SER A 263 16.75 32.97 28.90
N PRO A 264 15.41 32.92 28.73
CA PRO A 264 14.72 31.82 28.04
C PRO A 264 15.19 31.57 26.60
N GLN A 265 15.94 32.51 26.02
CA GLN A 265 16.40 32.53 24.63
C GLN A 265 17.93 32.50 24.53
N GLN A 266 18.66 32.24 25.62
CA GLN A 266 20.13 32.20 25.62
C GLN A 266 20.67 30.81 25.99
N PRO A 267 21.77 30.37 25.33
CA PRO A 267 22.46 29.12 25.66
C PRO A 267 23.02 29.16 27.10
N CYS A 268 23.14 27.99 27.72
CA CYS A 268 23.76 27.86 29.04
C CYS A 268 25.23 28.28 28.96
N GLN A 269 25.63 29.32 29.71
CA GLN A 269 27.02 29.77 29.79
C GLN A 269 27.59 29.49 31.18
N GLU A 270 28.89 29.17 31.22
CA GLU A 270 29.67 28.98 32.45
C GLU A 270 29.77 30.36 33.15
N ALA A 271 29.22 30.50 34.37
CA ALA A 271 29.36 31.75 35.10
C ALA A 271 30.76 31.82 35.74
N LEU A 272 31.71 32.41 35.01
CA LEU A 272 32.92 32.94 35.62
C LEU A 272 32.55 34.21 36.38
N THR A 273 32.36 34.10 37.70
CA THR A 273 32.37 35.28 38.58
C THR A 273 33.78 35.85 38.59
N LEU A 274 34.04 36.89 37.81
CA LEU A 274 35.14 37.81 38.07
C LEU A 274 34.84 38.49 39.41
N SER A 275 35.46 37.99 40.47
CA SER A 275 35.62 38.74 41.71
C SER A 275 36.43 39.99 41.40
N GLN A 276 35.79 41.16 41.37
CA GLN A 276 36.51 42.40 41.65
C GLN A 276 36.93 42.34 43.12
N GLU A 277 38.14 41.89 43.38
CA GLU A 277 38.86 42.19 44.63
C GLU A 277 39.44 43.62 44.49
N ASN A 278 39.04 44.48 45.44
CA ASN A 278 39.55 45.83 45.77
C ASN A 278 39.69 46.88 44.65
#